data_AF-A0A2E6XJE1-F1
#
_entry.id   AF-A0A2E6XJE1-F1
#
_cell.length_a   1.000
_cell.length_b   1.000
_cell.length_c   1.000
_cell.angle_alpha   90.00
_cell.angle_beta   90.00
_cell.angle_gamma   90.00
#
_symmetry.space_group_name_H-M   'P 1'
#
loop_
_entity.id
_entity.type
_entity.pdbx_description
1 polymer ?
#
loop_
_entity_poly.entity_id
_entity_poly.type
_entity_poly.pdbx_seq_one_letter_code
_entity_poly.pdbx_strand_id
1 'polypeptide(L)'
;MIRSRISSKNRGAKQNRKETVVSNSGAGRTTLISPGTTIRGDITFSGNLDIEGEVSGCIQAEPGQDAILRVVEGGKVSGEVKVPHAMINGKVEGDIHATERLELAERSVVDGDVYYNLIEMAVGAKVNGGLRHTSNVADDLAAKREAKAAEPAPGPTNS
;
A
#
# COMPACT_ATOMS: atom_id res chain seq x y z
N MET A 1 39.09 60.21 -26.46
CA MET A 1 38.49 58.85 -26.34
C MET A 1 37.42 58.87 -25.24
N ILE A 2 36.32 58.17 -25.49
CA ILE A 2 34.95 58.40 -24.98
C ILE A 2 34.70 57.68 -23.62
N ARG A 3 33.91 58.28 -22.72
CA ARG A 3 33.30 57.63 -21.54
C ARG A 3 31.91 57.05 -21.90
N SER A 4 31.59 55.82 -21.50
CA SER A 4 30.22 55.27 -21.39
C SER A 4 30.26 53.99 -20.52
N ARG A 5 29.73 54.01 -19.29
CA ARG A 5 28.38 53.58 -18.81
C ARG A 5 28.03 52.10 -18.98
N ILE A 6 27.81 51.48 -17.81
CA ILE A 6 26.62 50.70 -17.37
C ILE A 6 26.07 49.63 -18.31
N SER A 7 26.10 48.37 -17.84
CA SER A 7 25.02 47.36 -18.00
C SER A 7 25.39 46.15 -17.14
N SER A 8 24.54 45.39 -16.46
CA SER A 8 23.16 45.50 -15.99
C SER A 8 22.94 44.30 -15.06
N LYS A 9 22.12 44.51 -14.05
CA LYS A 9 21.61 43.54 -13.08
C LYS A 9 20.76 42.46 -13.78
N ASN A 10 20.95 41.18 -13.48
CA ASN A 10 20.00 40.10 -13.79
C ASN A 10 20.02 39.09 -12.62
N ARG A 11 19.29 39.31 -11.52
CA ARG A 11 17.88 38.96 -11.27
C ARG A 11 17.45 37.60 -11.87
N GLY A 12 17.39 36.60 -10.99
CA GLY A 12 16.21 35.79 -10.78
C GLY A 12 15.91 34.70 -11.81
N ALA A 13 16.27 33.46 -11.46
CA ALA A 13 15.48 32.29 -11.83
C ALA A 13 15.45 31.35 -10.62
N LYS A 14 14.52 31.62 -9.69
CA LYS A 14 14.01 30.61 -8.76
C LYS A 14 13.30 29.56 -9.60
N GLN A 15 13.94 28.42 -9.83
CA GLN A 15 13.29 27.30 -10.48
C GLN A 15 12.52 26.54 -9.40
N ASN A 16 11.23 26.85 -9.32
CA ASN A 16 10.23 26.09 -8.59
C ASN A 16 10.28 24.63 -9.06
N ARG A 17 10.96 23.77 -8.29
CA ARG A 17 10.64 22.35 -8.31
C ARG A 17 9.27 22.25 -7.66
N LYS A 18 8.22 22.13 -8.49
CA LYS A 18 6.93 21.62 -8.05
C LYS A 18 7.21 20.20 -7.55
N GLU A 19 7.53 20.11 -6.28
CA GLU A 19 7.37 18.90 -5.50
C GLU A 19 5.88 18.63 -5.57
N THR A 20 5.51 17.66 -6.41
CA THR A 20 4.16 17.14 -6.45
C THR A 20 3.86 16.70 -5.04
N VAL A 21 3.02 17.48 -4.36
CA VAL A 21 2.50 17.17 -3.04
C VAL A 21 1.80 15.83 -3.20
N VAL A 22 2.50 14.74 -2.87
CA VAL A 22 1.87 13.46 -2.65
C VAL A 22 0.98 13.72 -1.47
N SER A 23 -0.31 13.85 -1.73
CA SER A 23 -1.34 14.03 -0.74
C SER A 23 -1.21 12.89 0.25
N ASN A 24 -0.63 13.19 1.41
CA ASN A 24 -0.56 12.29 2.55
C ASN A 24 -1.96 12.19 3.15
N SER A 25 -2.85 11.49 2.45
CA SER A 25 -4.19 11.13 2.89
C SER A 25 -4.09 9.92 3.81
N GLY A 26 -3.35 10.08 4.89
CA GLY A 26 -3.13 9.08 5.90
C GLY A 26 -2.99 9.78 7.23
N ALA A 27 -4.02 10.51 7.64
CA ALA A 27 -4.17 11.01 9.02
C ALA A 27 -4.48 9.86 10.01
N GLY A 28 -4.01 8.64 9.69
CA GLY A 28 -4.14 7.44 10.49
C GLY A 28 -2.90 7.24 11.36
N ARG A 29 -3.10 6.57 12.48
CA ARG A 29 -2.01 6.13 13.37
C ARG A 29 -1.06 5.26 12.55
N THR A 30 0.24 5.52 12.67
CA THR A 30 1.27 4.74 11.99
C THR A 30 1.98 3.85 13.01
N THR A 31 2.00 2.56 12.73
CA THR A 31 2.81 1.56 13.44
C THR A 31 4.08 1.34 12.65
N LEU A 32 5.23 1.35 13.34
CA LEU A 32 6.55 1.15 12.73
C LEU A 32 7.22 -0.07 13.35
N ILE A 33 7.67 -0.99 12.51
CA ILE A 33 8.55 -2.11 12.87
C ILE A 33 9.97 -1.71 12.46
N SER A 34 10.75 -1.23 13.42
CA SER A 34 12.08 -0.69 13.20
C SER A 34 13.12 -1.74 12.79
N PRO A 35 14.25 -1.32 12.16
CA PRO A 35 15.35 -2.21 11.83
C PRO A 35 15.87 -2.95 13.08
N GLY A 36 16.27 -4.21 12.91
CA GLY A 36 16.71 -5.06 14.01
C GLY A 36 15.57 -5.66 14.85
N THR A 37 14.31 -5.38 14.49
CA THR A 37 13.14 -6.05 15.07
C THR A 37 12.74 -7.24 14.21
N THR A 38 12.52 -8.39 14.86
CA THR A 38 11.94 -9.58 14.20
C THR A 38 10.63 -9.94 14.88
N ILE A 39 9.54 -9.99 14.13
CA ILE A 39 8.23 -10.46 14.60
C ILE A 39 7.97 -11.85 14.04
N ARG A 40 7.49 -12.76 14.89
CA ARG A 40 7.04 -14.10 14.50
C ARG A 40 5.60 -14.29 14.98
N GLY A 41 4.69 -14.57 14.05
CA GLY A 41 3.26 -14.67 14.29
C GLY A 41 2.47 -13.67 13.44
N ASP A 42 1.17 -13.60 13.70
CA ASP A 42 0.24 -12.84 12.87
C ASP A 42 0.10 -11.40 13.35
N ILE A 43 -0.04 -10.47 12.41
CA ILE A 43 -0.22 -9.04 12.63
C ILE A 43 -1.55 -8.62 12.04
N THR A 44 -2.43 -8.07 12.87
CA THR A 44 -3.62 -7.35 12.43
C THR A 44 -3.47 -5.87 12.74
N PHE A 45 -3.72 -5.00 11.78
CA PHE A 45 -3.55 -3.56 11.95
C PHE A 45 -4.63 -2.74 11.23
N SER A 46 -4.80 -1.50 11.68
CA SER A 46 -5.57 -0.46 11.00
C SER A 46 -4.71 0.80 10.83
N GLY A 47 -5.06 1.65 9.86
CA GLY A 47 -4.23 2.78 9.48
C GLY A 47 -2.97 2.33 8.73
N ASN A 48 -1.79 2.80 9.16
CA ASN A 48 -0.55 2.58 8.44
C ASN A 48 0.37 1.61 9.19
N LEU A 49 0.99 0.68 8.46
CA LEU A 49 2.03 -0.21 8.98
C LEU A 49 3.29 -0.08 8.12
N ASP A 50 4.37 0.37 8.74
CA ASP A 50 5.68 0.50 8.11
C ASP A 50 6.61 -0.61 8.63
N ILE A 51 7.22 -1.33 7.70
CA ILE A 51 8.12 -2.44 8.00
C ILE A 51 9.51 -2.13 7.46
N GLU A 52 10.42 -1.86 8.39
CA GLU A 52 11.86 -1.72 8.14
C GLU A 52 12.65 -2.93 8.71
N GLY A 53 12.02 -3.73 9.58
CA GLY A 53 12.57 -4.96 10.16
C GLY A 53 12.13 -6.24 9.42
N GLU A 54 12.03 -7.34 10.16
CA GLU A 54 11.65 -8.65 9.63
C GLU A 54 10.33 -9.14 10.25
N VAL A 55 9.41 -9.60 9.41
CA VAL A 55 8.13 -10.19 9.85
C VAL A 55 7.97 -11.57 9.23
N SER A 56 7.69 -12.57 10.07
CA SER A 56 7.39 -13.95 9.65
C SER A 56 6.01 -14.34 10.17
N GLY A 57 5.01 -14.38 9.28
CA GLY A 57 3.63 -14.70 9.62
C GLY A 57 2.62 -14.03 8.68
N CYS A 58 1.34 -14.07 9.03
CA CYS A 58 0.28 -13.43 8.25
C CYS A 58 0.13 -11.95 8.63
N ILE A 59 0.11 -11.05 7.65
CA ILE A 59 -0.15 -9.62 7.84
C ILE A 59 -1.49 -9.28 7.23
N GLN A 60 -2.42 -8.79 8.06
CA GLN A 60 -3.78 -8.51 7.64
C GLN A 60 -4.24 -7.11 8.08
N ALA A 61 -4.83 -6.35 7.17
CA ALA A 61 -5.56 -5.14 7.51
C ALA A 61 -6.93 -5.48 8.11
N GLU A 62 -7.40 -4.67 9.07
CA GLU A 62 -8.77 -4.79 9.57
C GLU A 62 -9.80 -4.69 8.41
N PRO A 63 -10.77 -5.61 8.30
CA PRO A 63 -11.75 -5.60 7.23
C PRO A 63 -12.52 -4.27 7.15
N GLY A 64 -12.67 -3.74 5.93
CA GLY A 64 -13.41 -2.50 5.68
C GLY A 64 -12.68 -1.22 6.10
N GLN A 65 -11.43 -1.30 6.56
CA GLN A 65 -10.59 -0.14 6.80
C GLN A 65 -9.69 0.14 5.61
N ASP A 66 -9.49 1.42 5.31
CA ASP A 66 -8.54 1.90 4.31
C ASP A 66 -7.12 1.92 4.93
N ALA A 67 -6.47 0.75 4.94
CA ALA A 67 -5.18 0.53 5.59
C ALA A 67 -4.03 0.40 4.57
N ILE A 68 -2.87 0.94 4.93
CA ILE A 68 -1.70 0.99 4.06
C ILE A 68 -0.56 0.21 4.70
N LEU A 69 -0.11 -0.85 4.03
CA LEU A 69 1.15 -1.53 4.36
C LEU A 69 2.29 -0.95 3.51
N ARG A 70 3.40 -0.59 4.15
CA ARG A 70 4.64 -0.18 3.50
C ARG A 70 5.79 -1.08 3.93
N VAL A 71 6.31 -1.87 3.00
CA VAL A 71 7.59 -2.58 3.21
C VAL A 71 8.68 -1.67 2.68
N VAL A 72 9.45 -1.09 3.60
CA VAL A 72 10.49 -0.09 3.28
C VAL A 72 11.78 -0.81 2.86
N GLU A 73 12.74 -0.07 2.31
CA GLU A 73 14.06 -0.61 2.00
C GLU A 73 14.70 -1.24 3.24
N GLY A 74 15.16 -2.50 3.10
CA GLY A 74 15.68 -3.31 4.21
C GLY A 74 14.63 -4.16 4.93
N GLY A 75 13.35 -3.82 4.78
CA GLY A 75 12.23 -4.60 5.30
C GLY A 75 12.07 -5.95 4.60
N LYS A 76 11.77 -6.99 5.40
CA LYS A 76 11.50 -8.34 4.88
C LYS A 76 10.21 -8.90 5.48
N VAL A 77 9.36 -9.43 4.62
CA VAL A 77 8.14 -10.13 5.03
C VAL A 77 8.20 -11.56 4.49
N SER A 78 7.95 -12.54 5.36
CA SER A 78 7.80 -13.95 5.00
C SER A 78 6.43 -14.42 5.45
N GLY A 79 5.54 -14.69 4.50
CA GLY A 79 4.17 -15.13 4.77
C GLY A 79 3.15 -14.45 3.85
N GLU A 80 1.88 -14.54 4.24
CA GLU A 80 0.76 -14.03 3.46
C GLU A 80 0.43 -12.59 3.87
N VAL A 81 0.18 -11.72 2.87
CA VAL A 81 -0.18 -10.31 3.07
C VAL A 81 -1.57 -10.06 2.50
N LYS A 82 -2.50 -9.56 3.33
CA LYS A 82 -3.89 -9.25 2.94
C LYS A 82 -4.24 -7.81 3.33
N VAL A 83 -4.19 -6.89 2.39
CA VAL A 83 -4.38 -5.45 2.64
C VAL A 83 -5.08 -4.77 1.47
N PRO A 84 -5.75 -3.62 1.67
CA PRO A 84 -6.29 -2.87 0.54
C PRO A 84 -5.18 -2.16 -0.24
N HIS A 85 -4.24 -1.53 0.47
CA HIS A 85 -3.12 -0.82 -0.14
C HIS A 85 -1.78 -1.38 0.35
N ALA A 86 -0.90 -1.68 -0.60
CA ALA A 86 0.47 -2.12 -0.32
C ALA A 86 1.47 -1.34 -1.16
N MET A 87 2.55 -0.89 -0.52
CA MET A 87 3.73 -0.32 -1.18
C MET A 87 4.97 -1.12 -0.78
N ILE A 88 5.60 -1.77 -1.75
CA ILE A 88 6.74 -2.64 -1.53
C ILE A 88 8.00 -1.99 -2.10
N ASN A 89 8.97 -1.73 -1.23
CA ASN A 89 10.32 -1.29 -1.55
C ASN A 89 11.37 -2.16 -0.81
N GLY A 90 11.01 -3.40 -0.50
CA GLY A 90 11.85 -4.39 0.18
C GLY A 90 11.62 -5.79 -0.38
N LYS A 91 11.81 -6.81 0.47
CA LYS A 91 11.62 -8.22 0.09
C LYS A 91 10.34 -8.80 0.68
N VAL A 92 9.56 -9.49 -0.14
CA VAL A 92 8.41 -10.28 0.31
C VAL A 92 8.56 -11.71 -0.21
N GLU A 93 8.52 -12.68 0.69
CA GLU A 93 8.51 -14.11 0.40
C GLU A 93 7.14 -14.67 0.81
N GLY A 94 6.26 -14.88 -0.16
CA GLY A 94 4.88 -15.30 0.05
C GLY A 94 3.88 -14.49 -0.76
N ASP A 95 2.60 -14.82 -0.58
CA ASP A 95 1.53 -14.32 -1.43
C ASP A 95 1.03 -12.95 -0.96
N ILE A 96 0.77 -12.06 -1.92
CA ILE A 96 0.26 -10.71 -1.67
C ILE A 96 -1.15 -10.59 -2.25
N HIS A 97 -2.11 -10.24 -1.40
CA HIS A 97 -3.48 -9.91 -1.76
C HIS A 97 -3.73 -8.43 -1.50
N ALA A 98 -3.64 -7.62 -2.56
CA ALA A 98 -3.92 -6.20 -2.55
C ALA A 98 -5.31 -5.93 -3.16
N THR A 99 -6.30 -5.67 -2.32
CA THR A 99 -7.69 -5.55 -2.81
C THR A 99 -7.94 -4.27 -3.59
N GLU A 100 -7.17 -3.19 -3.34
CA GLU A 100 -7.37 -1.90 -4.01
C GLU A 100 -6.16 -1.51 -4.87
N ARG A 101 -4.97 -1.30 -4.28
CA ARG A 101 -3.78 -0.86 -5.02
C ARG A 101 -2.50 -1.50 -4.48
N LEU A 102 -1.70 -2.04 -5.38
CA LEU A 102 -0.34 -2.49 -5.13
C LEU A 102 0.67 -1.59 -5.86
N GLU A 103 1.67 -1.10 -5.14
CA GLU A 103 2.80 -0.35 -5.69
C GLU A 103 4.10 -1.12 -5.42
N LEU A 104 4.82 -1.45 -6.50
CA LEU A 104 6.11 -2.12 -6.45
C LEU A 104 7.19 -1.12 -6.87
N ALA A 105 8.01 -0.68 -5.91
CA ALA A 105 9.10 0.26 -6.13
C ALA A 105 10.34 -0.40 -6.75
N GLU A 106 11.32 0.40 -7.15
CA GLU A 106 12.49 -0.01 -7.96
C GLU A 106 13.32 -1.15 -7.33
N ARG A 107 13.33 -1.28 -6.00
CA ARG A 107 14.11 -2.30 -5.26
C ARG A 107 13.26 -3.45 -4.74
N SER A 108 11.98 -3.51 -5.12
CA SER A 108 11.07 -4.57 -4.68
C SER A 108 11.48 -5.93 -5.24
N VAL A 109 11.44 -6.94 -4.36
CA VAL A 109 11.61 -8.35 -4.73
C VAL A 109 10.47 -9.13 -4.08
N VAL A 110 9.56 -9.64 -4.88
CA VAL A 110 8.46 -10.49 -4.43
C VAL A 110 8.69 -11.90 -4.95
N ASP A 111 8.78 -12.87 -4.04
CA ASP A 111 8.87 -14.30 -4.31
C ASP A 111 7.55 -14.95 -3.85
N GLY A 112 6.55 -15.03 -4.73
CA GLY A 112 5.19 -15.47 -4.41
C GLY A 112 4.13 -14.99 -5.41
N ASP A 113 2.89 -15.47 -5.28
CA ASP A 113 1.78 -15.04 -6.15
C ASP A 113 1.22 -13.68 -5.69
N VAL A 114 0.90 -12.82 -6.66
CA VAL A 114 0.41 -11.46 -6.42
C VAL A 114 -1.00 -11.31 -7.00
N TYR A 115 -1.95 -11.07 -6.11
CA TYR A 115 -3.35 -10.80 -6.41
C TYR A 115 -3.60 -9.31 -6.23
N TYR A 116 -4.04 -8.63 -7.29
CA TYR A 116 -4.18 -7.17 -7.29
C TYR A 116 -5.39 -6.70 -8.08
N ASN A 117 -5.99 -5.58 -7.66
CA ASN A 117 -6.95 -4.84 -8.48
C ASN A 117 -6.25 -3.81 -9.37
N LEU A 118 -5.58 -2.81 -8.77
CA LEU A 118 -4.69 -1.90 -9.47
C LEU A 118 -3.23 -2.18 -9.11
N ILE A 119 -2.34 -2.20 -10.11
CA ILE A 119 -0.90 -2.36 -9.89
C ILE A 119 -0.11 -1.26 -10.58
N GLU A 120 0.88 -0.72 -9.86
CA GLU A 120 1.91 0.15 -10.37
C GLU A 120 3.28 -0.49 -10.11
N MET A 121 4.08 -0.66 -11.17
CA MET A 121 5.40 -1.28 -11.07
C MET A 121 6.46 -0.33 -11.62
N ALA A 122 7.42 0.03 -10.77
CA ALA A 122 8.57 0.81 -11.16
C ALA A 122 9.59 -0.04 -11.94
N VAL A 123 10.42 0.62 -12.75
CA VAL A 123 11.54 -0.04 -13.44
C VAL A 123 12.51 -0.59 -12.40
N GLY A 124 12.82 -1.89 -12.49
CA GLY A 124 13.72 -2.57 -11.55
C GLY A 124 13.02 -3.47 -10.53
N ALA A 125 11.70 -3.30 -10.34
CA ALA A 125 10.88 -4.20 -9.53
C ALA A 125 10.96 -5.65 -10.07
N LYS A 126 11.08 -6.63 -9.17
CA LYS A 126 11.17 -8.06 -9.50
C LYS A 126 10.04 -8.82 -8.83
N VAL A 127 9.32 -9.62 -9.61
CA VAL A 127 8.29 -10.54 -9.13
C VAL A 127 8.59 -11.92 -9.69
N ASN A 128 8.79 -12.89 -8.80
CA ASN A 128 8.97 -14.30 -9.10
C ASN A 128 7.71 -15.04 -8.63
N GLY A 129 6.70 -15.08 -9.50
CA GLY A 129 5.41 -15.73 -9.22
C GLY A 129 4.33 -15.33 -10.22
N GLY A 130 3.11 -15.77 -9.99
CA GLY A 130 1.94 -15.43 -10.81
C GLY A 130 1.37 -14.06 -10.45
N LEU A 131 1.11 -13.23 -11.45
CA LEU A 131 0.35 -11.99 -11.31
C LEU A 131 -1.11 -12.26 -11.70
N ARG A 132 -2.03 -12.09 -10.76
CA ARG A 132 -3.47 -12.35 -10.95
C ARG A 132 -4.29 -11.10 -10.66
N HIS A 133 -4.97 -10.61 -11.67
CA HIS A 133 -5.89 -9.50 -11.50
C HIS A 133 -7.18 -9.97 -10.82
N THR A 134 -7.51 -9.39 -9.66
CA THR A 134 -8.72 -9.65 -8.89
C THR A 134 -9.65 -8.44 -8.98
N SER A 135 -10.78 -8.59 -9.67
CA SER A 135 -11.79 -7.54 -9.70
C SER A 135 -12.73 -7.67 -8.50
N ASN A 136 -12.57 -6.80 -7.49
CA ASN A 136 -13.48 -6.75 -6.32
C ASN A 136 -14.96 -6.59 -6.71
N VAL A 137 -15.24 -6.09 -7.93
CA VAL A 137 -16.60 -5.90 -8.42
C VAL A 137 -17.40 -7.21 -8.49
N ALA A 138 -16.77 -8.36 -8.76
CA ALA A 138 -17.49 -9.64 -8.83
C ALA A 138 -17.76 -10.23 -7.44
N ASP A 139 -16.78 -10.14 -6.54
CA ASP A 139 -16.82 -10.79 -5.23
C ASP A 139 -17.62 -9.97 -4.19
N ASP A 140 -17.56 -8.63 -4.24
CA ASP A 140 -18.36 -7.76 -3.37
C ASP A 140 -19.86 -7.83 -3.67
N LEU A 141 -20.23 -8.03 -4.94
CA LEU A 141 -21.62 -8.18 -5.37
C LEU A 141 -22.20 -9.54 -4.93
N ALA A 142 -21.38 -10.58 -4.82
CA ALA A 142 -21.78 -11.87 -4.28
C ALA A 142 -21.94 -11.79 -2.74
N ALA A 143 -20.97 -11.24 -2.03
CA ALA A 143 -21.01 -11.10 -0.57
C ALA A 143 -22.15 -10.17 -0.08
N LYS A 144 -22.43 -9.07 -0.80
CA LYS A 144 -23.56 -8.18 -0.48
C LYS A 144 -24.93 -8.81 -0.79
N ARG A 145 -25.01 -9.75 -1.73
CA ARG A 145 -26.27 -10.49 -2.02
C ARG A 145 -26.58 -11.52 -0.93
N GLU A 146 -25.57 -12.16 -0.37
CA GLU A 146 -25.74 -13.13 0.72
C GLU A 146 -26.09 -12.44 2.05
N ALA A 147 -25.47 -11.30 2.37
CA ALA A 147 -25.81 -10.52 3.56
C ALA A 147 -27.23 -9.91 3.52
N LYS A 148 -27.75 -9.61 2.32
CA LYS A 148 -29.12 -9.09 2.15
C LYS A 148 -30.20 -10.19 2.14
N ALA A 149 -29.82 -11.46 2.02
CA ALA A 149 -30.75 -12.59 2.01
C ALA A 149 -31.02 -13.18 3.41
N ALA A 150 -30.35 -12.70 4.45
CA ALA A 150 -30.40 -13.26 5.80
C ALA A 150 -31.10 -12.37 6.86
N GLU A 151 -31.95 -11.41 6.46
CA GLU A 151 -32.80 -10.68 7.41
C GLU A 151 -34.06 -11.51 7.72
N PRO A 152 -34.26 -12.03 8.95
CA PRO A 152 -35.43 -12.83 9.27
C PRO A 152 -36.67 -11.94 9.38
N ALA A 153 -37.77 -12.40 8.76
CA ALA A 153 -39.07 -11.73 8.76
C ALA A 153 -39.51 -11.33 10.18
N PRO A 154 -40.10 -10.13 10.38
CA PRO A 154 -40.66 -9.76 11.67
C PRO A 154 -41.81 -10.73 12.03
N GLY A 155 -41.65 -11.43 13.15
CA GLY A 155 -42.64 -12.38 13.67
C GLY A 155 -43.98 -11.72 14.00
N PRO A 156 -45.09 -12.48 13.98
CA PRO A 156 -46.43 -11.93 14.12
C PRO A 156 -46.63 -11.36 15.53
N THR A 157 -47.09 -10.10 15.59
CA THR A 157 -47.52 -9.43 16.81
C THR A 157 -48.81 -10.07 17.31
N ASN A 158 -48.82 -10.63 18.51
CA ASN A 158 -50.02 -11.23 19.11
C ASN A 158 -50.79 -10.17 19.92
N SER A 159 -52.11 -10.12 19.74
CA SER A 159 -53.06 -9.24 20.44
C SER A 159 -53.42 -9.74 21.83
#